data_AF-S3D1V2-F1
#
_entry.id   AF-S3D1V2-F1
#
_cell.length_a   1.000
_cell.length_b   1.000
_cell.length_c   1.000
_cell.angle_alpha   90.00
_cell.angle_beta   90.00
_cell.angle_gamma   90.00
#
_symmetry.space_group_name_H-M   'P 1'
#
loop_
_entity.id
_entity.type
_entity.pdbx_description
1 polymer ?
#
loop_
_entity_poly.entity_id
_entity_poly.type
_entity_poly.pdbx_seq_one_letter_code
_entity_poly.pdbx_strand_id
1 'polypeptide(L)'
;MEVQKRRVKDFSKIIDHYFQKTVYVDDCSSWYRSNGGKGDRVTGLWPGSALHAMECLRSPRWEDFDYVCEGEDSGEECNRLAWLGNGWSIAQVDSQEAEVAHFLQPGMVDIPAEPLPEETNIFKMRPFSY
;
A
#
# COMPACT_ATOMS: atom_id res chain seq x y z
N MET A 1 1.24 20.25 0.85
CA MET A 1 0.67 18.99 1.37
C MET A 1 1.75 18.33 2.20
N GLU A 2 1.57 18.24 3.52
CA GLU A 2 2.55 17.65 4.45
C GLU A 2 1.89 16.48 5.19
N VAL A 3 2.63 15.40 5.39
CA VAL A 3 2.14 14.21 6.11
C VAL A 3 2.16 14.47 7.61
N GLN A 4 1.06 14.19 8.30
CA GLN A 4 0.98 14.37 9.75
C GLN A 4 1.88 13.36 10.48
N LYS A 5 2.68 13.83 11.45
CA LYS A 5 3.61 12.98 12.23
C LYS A 5 2.95 11.77 12.89
N ARG A 6 1.71 11.91 13.38
CA ARG A 6 0.97 10.80 13.99
C ARG A 6 0.62 9.70 12.97
N ARG A 7 0.34 10.06 11.71
CA ARG A 7 0.04 9.09 10.62
C ARG A 7 1.26 8.28 10.28
N VAL A 8 2.43 8.92 10.27
CA VAL A 8 3.71 8.25 10.10
C VAL A 8 3.95 7.24 11.24
N LYS A 9 3.64 7.59 12.49
CA LYS A 9 3.74 6.67 13.64
C LYS A 9 2.78 5.48 13.51
N ASP A 10 1.54 5.73 13.13
CA ASP A 10 0.52 4.69 12.93
C ASP A 10 0.95 3.69 11.85
N PHE A 11 1.43 4.19 10.71
CA PHE A 11 1.94 3.35 9.63
C PHE A 11 3.19 2.57 10.05
N SER A 12 4.08 3.24 10.79
CA SER A 12 5.30 2.64 11.36
C SER A 12 4.99 1.45 12.28
N LYS A 13 3.92 1.54 13.11
CA LYS A 13 3.46 0.41 13.93
C LYS A 13 2.94 -0.77 13.08
N ILE A 14 2.25 -0.50 11.97
CA ILE A 14 1.76 -1.54 11.05
C ILE A 14 2.93 -2.30 10.43
N ILE A 15 3.98 -1.57 9.99
CA ILE A 15 5.21 -2.18 9.46
C ILE A 15 5.83 -3.13 10.49
N ASP A 16 6.02 -2.64 11.71
CA ASP A 16 6.66 -3.44 12.75
C ASP A 16 5.86 -4.70 13.08
N HIS A 17 4.52 -4.61 13.10
CA HIS A 17 3.66 -5.75 13.37
C HIS A 17 3.64 -6.76 12.22
N TYR A 18 3.52 -6.29 10.97
CA TYR A 18 3.38 -7.15 9.79
C TYR A 18 4.61 -8.05 9.58
N PHE A 19 5.81 -7.49 9.67
CA PHE A 19 7.03 -8.23 9.31
C PHE A 19 7.50 -9.23 10.36
N GLN A 20 7.00 -9.18 11.60
CA GLN A 20 7.41 -10.07 12.71
C GLN A 20 7.36 -11.57 12.38
N LYS A 21 6.44 -11.98 11.49
CA LYS A 21 6.23 -13.39 11.12
C LYS A 21 6.69 -13.73 9.71
N THR A 22 7.56 -12.90 9.14
CA THR A 22 8.03 -13.05 7.75
C THR A 22 9.51 -13.39 7.70
N VAL A 23 9.97 -13.94 6.58
CA VAL A 23 11.39 -14.24 6.35
C VAL A 23 12.29 -12.99 6.38
N TYR A 24 11.72 -11.78 6.28
CA TYR A 24 12.49 -10.53 6.25
C TYR A 24 13.12 -10.14 7.59
N VAL A 25 12.67 -10.76 8.70
CA VAL A 25 13.25 -10.57 10.05
C VAL A 25 14.01 -11.80 10.54
N ASP A 26 14.20 -12.81 9.68
CA ASP A 26 14.99 -14.00 9.99
C ASP A 26 16.48 -13.65 10.13
N ASP A 27 17.31 -14.62 10.51
CA ASP A 27 18.76 -14.45 10.71
C ASP A 27 19.52 -14.31 9.38
N CYS A 28 19.20 -13.25 8.64
CA CYS A 28 19.85 -12.89 7.38
C CYS A 28 20.08 -11.37 7.29
N SER A 29 21.14 -11.00 6.58
CA SER A 29 21.39 -9.62 6.20
C SER A 29 20.58 -9.27 4.96
N SER A 30 19.84 -8.17 5.00
CA SER A 30 19.03 -7.70 3.87
C SER A 30 19.04 -6.19 3.78
N TRP A 31 19.19 -5.63 2.58
CA TRP A 31 19.10 -4.19 2.34
C TRP A 31 17.77 -3.56 2.79
N TYR A 32 16.71 -4.37 2.96
CA TYR A 32 15.43 -3.89 3.47
C TYR A 32 15.45 -3.59 4.97
N ARG A 33 16.45 -4.10 5.71
CA ARG A 33 16.59 -3.89 7.15
C ARG A 33 17.35 -2.59 7.45
N SER A 34 16.99 -1.96 8.56
CA SER A 34 17.69 -0.80 9.11
C SER A 34 19.15 -1.11 9.46
N ASN A 35 19.93 -0.08 9.83
CA ASN A 35 21.33 -0.21 10.25
C ASN A 35 22.21 -0.97 9.24
N GLY A 36 22.10 -0.63 7.95
CA GLY A 36 22.90 -1.26 6.89
C GLY A 36 22.56 -2.74 6.67
N GLY A 37 21.33 -3.12 6.93
CA GLY A 37 20.80 -4.44 6.65
C GLY A 37 20.91 -5.47 7.78
N LYS A 38 21.28 -5.02 8.98
CA LYS A 38 21.43 -5.87 10.19
C LYS A 38 20.50 -5.47 11.34
N GLY A 39 19.75 -4.38 11.22
CA GLY A 39 18.85 -3.90 12.26
C GLY A 39 17.51 -4.64 12.28
N ASP A 40 16.75 -4.53 13.35
CA ASP A 40 15.56 -5.37 13.59
C ASP A 40 14.28 -4.85 12.91
N ARG A 41 14.40 -3.72 12.21
CA ARG A 41 13.28 -3.06 11.53
C ARG A 41 13.42 -3.16 10.03
N VAL A 42 12.35 -3.61 9.36
CA VAL A 42 12.20 -3.51 7.90
C VAL A 42 11.76 -2.09 7.55
N THR A 43 12.43 -1.48 6.57
CA THR A 43 12.23 -0.07 6.17
C THR A 43 11.96 0.10 4.67
N GLY A 44 12.39 -0.84 3.84
CA GLY A 44 12.30 -0.73 2.39
C GLY A 44 11.08 -1.38 1.74
N LEU A 45 10.16 -1.96 2.51
CA LEU A 45 9.07 -2.78 1.97
C LEU A 45 7.70 -2.31 2.48
N TRP A 46 6.70 -2.48 1.62
CA TRP A 46 5.29 -2.33 1.98
C TRP A 46 4.86 -3.46 2.93
N PRO A 47 4.11 -3.17 4.01
CA PRO A 47 3.63 -4.17 4.96
C PRO A 47 2.40 -4.92 4.40
N GLY A 48 2.60 -5.65 3.30
CA GLY A 48 1.56 -6.37 2.59
C GLY A 48 2.06 -6.96 1.28
N SER A 49 1.17 -7.63 0.56
CA SER A 49 1.44 -8.07 -0.81
C SER A 49 1.49 -6.89 -1.79
N ALA A 50 2.05 -7.13 -2.98
CA ALA A 50 2.03 -6.15 -4.07
C ALA A 50 0.60 -5.80 -4.50
N LEU A 51 -0.31 -6.79 -4.57
CA LEU A 51 -1.72 -6.55 -4.90
C LEU A 51 -2.42 -5.70 -3.84
N HIS A 52 -2.11 -5.92 -2.55
CA HIS A 52 -2.61 -5.08 -1.47
C HIS A 52 -2.11 -3.64 -1.59
N ALA A 53 -0.83 -3.44 -1.92
CA ALA A 53 -0.27 -2.11 -2.17
C ALA A 53 -0.96 -1.41 -3.35
N MET A 54 -1.13 -2.11 -4.47
CA MET A 54 -1.80 -1.56 -5.66
C MET A 54 -3.23 -1.12 -5.35
N GLU A 55 -4.01 -1.93 -4.64
CA GLU A 55 -5.37 -1.56 -4.27
C GLU A 55 -5.40 -0.37 -3.30
N CYS A 56 -4.52 -0.35 -2.30
CA CYS A 56 -4.40 0.77 -1.36
C CYS A 56 -4.06 2.09 -2.07
N LEU A 57 -3.19 2.04 -3.09
CA LEU A 57 -2.73 3.20 -3.85
C LEU A 57 -3.69 3.61 -4.98
N ARG A 58 -4.69 2.77 -5.30
CA ARG A 58 -5.69 3.08 -6.34
C ARG A 58 -6.63 4.21 -5.93
N SER A 59 -6.94 4.30 -4.63
CA SER A 59 -7.78 5.36 -4.07
C SER A 59 -7.16 5.88 -2.77
N PRO A 60 -6.03 6.61 -2.87
CA PRO A 60 -5.36 7.13 -1.69
C PRO A 60 -6.30 8.11 -0.98
N ARG A 61 -6.38 7.97 0.35
CA ARG A 61 -7.18 8.88 1.16
C ARG A 61 -6.43 10.22 1.25
N TRP A 62 -6.85 11.19 0.45
CA TRP A 62 -6.22 12.51 0.38
C TRP A 62 -6.47 13.37 1.62
N GLU A 63 -7.52 13.05 2.38
CA GLU A 63 -7.98 13.81 3.54
C GLU A 63 -7.81 12.97 4.82
N ASP A 64 -6.69 13.17 5.52
CA ASP A 64 -6.45 12.63 6.86
C ASP A 64 -7.12 13.53 7.92
N PHE A 65 -8.45 13.53 7.94
CA PHE A 65 -9.20 14.31 8.93
C PHE A 65 -8.86 13.88 10.38
N ASP A 66 -9.03 14.83 11.29
CA ASP A 66 -8.98 14.58 12.73
C ASP A 66 -10.24 13.84 13.18
N TYR A 67 -10.16 12.52 13.18
CA TYR A 67 -11.16 11.66 13.80
C TYR A 67 -10.70 11.25 15.20
N VAL A 68 -11.62 11.28 16.15
CA VAL A 68 -11.52 10.56 17.42
C VAL A 68 -12.02 9.15 17.13
N CYS A 69 -11.16 8.16 17.28
CA CYS A 69 -11.57 6.77 17.14
C CYS A 69 -12.36 6.34 18.38
N GLU A 70 -13.41 5.53 18.18
CA GLU A 70 -14.10 4.93 19.32
C GLU A 70 -13.09 4.16 20.19
N GLY A 71 -13.05 4.47 21.50
CA GLY A 71 -12.09 3.91 22.46
C GLY A 71 -10.93 4.85 22.85
N GLU A 72 -10.63 5.90 22.07
CA GLU A 72 -9.59 6.87 22.44
C GLU A 72 -9.98 7.67 23.69
N ASP A 73 -11.28 7.94 23.88
CA ASP A 73 -11.81 8.62 25.06
C ASP A 73 -11.65 7.80 26.36
N SER A 74 -11.53 6.48 26.22
CA SER A 74 -11.22 5.54 27.33
C SER A 74 -9.72 5.29 27.53
N GLY A 75 -8.86 5.96 26.76
CA GLY A 75 -7.41 5.79 26.82
C GLY A 75 -6.85 4.63 25.98
N GLU A 76 -7.68 3.99 25.15
CA GLU A 76 -7.23 2.96 24.20
C GLU A 76 -6.70 3.63 22.93
N GLU A 77 -5.42 3.42 22.62
CA GLU A 77 -4.81 4.00 21.41
C GLU A 77 -5.29 3.25 20.16
N CYS A 78 -6.06 3.90 19.29
CA CYS A 78 -6.50 3.33 18.02
C CYS A 78 -5.53 3.69 16.89
N ASN A 79 -5.10 2.68 16.11
CA ASN A 79 -4.33 2.92 14.89
C ASN A 79 -5.28 3.37 13.77
N ARG A 80 -5.15 4.61 13.32
CA ARG A 80 -6.09 5.20 12.36
C ARG A 80 -5.91 4.69 10.93
N LEU A 81 -4.84 3.92 10.70
CA LEU A 81 -4.57 3.21 9.45
C LEU A 81 -4.92 1.72 9.56
N ALA A 82 -5.65 1.30 10.60
CA ALA A 82 -6.10 -0.08 10.78
C ALA A 82 -6.95 -0.62 9.60
N TRP A 83 -7.54 0.27 8.79
CA TRP A 83 -8.24 -0.11 7.55
C TRP A 83 -7.32 -0.78 6.52
N LEU A 84 -5.99 -0.65 6.64
CA LEU A 84 -5.00 -1.42 5.86
C LEU A 84 -5.06 -2.93 6.17
N GLY A 85 -5.74 -3.32 7.24
CA GLY A 85 -6.06 -4.72 7.53
C GLY A 85 -4.83 -5.61 7.67
N ASN A 86 -4.90 -6.80 7.06
CA ASN A 86 -3.91 -7.86 7.22
C ASN A 86 -2.82 -7.87 6.13
N GLY A 87 -2.81 -6.88 5.22
CA GLY A 87 -1.82 -6.81 4.15
C GLY A 87 -2.09 -7.71 2.94
N TRP A 88 -3.29 -8.30 2.81
CA TRP A 88 -3.68 -9.13 1.66
C TRP A 88 -4.87 -8.53 0.92
N SER A 89 -4.86 -8.64 -0.41
CA SER A 89 -6.00 -8.22 -1.25
C SER A 89 -7.05 -9.32 -1.35
N ILE A 90 -8.30 -8.95 -1.64
CA ILE A 90 -9.40 -9.91 -1.87
C ILE A 90 -9.02 -10.92 -2.95
N ALA A 91 -8.38 -10.49 -4.04
CA ALA A 91 -7.92 -11.37 -5.12
C ALA A 91 -7.03 -12.53 -4.62
N GLN A 92 -6.31 -12.34 -3.51
CA GLN A 92 -5.43 -13.37 -2.95
C GLN A 92 -6.11 -14.24 -1.88
N VAL A 93 -7.17 -13.74 -1.25
CA VAL A 93 -7.89 -14.43 -0.18
C VAL A 93 -9.04 -15.25 -0.75
N ASP A 94 -9.68 -14.75 -1.81
CA ASP A 94 -10.80 -15.39 -2.49
C ASP A 94 -10.62 -15.35 -4.01
N SER A 95 -10.26 -16.50 -4.58
CA SER A 95 -10.05 -16.66 -6.01
C SER A 95 -11.35 -16.75 -6.82
N GLN A 96 -12.51 -16.83 -6.17
CA GLN A 96 -13.81 -16.78 -6.86
C GLN A 96 -14.28 -15.35 -7.08
N GLU A 97 -13.87 -14.43 -6.21
CA GLU A 97 -14.26 -13.02 -6.24
C GLU A 97 -13.36 -12.16 -7.15
N ALA A 98 -12.08 -12.51 -7.30
CA ALA A 98 -11.16 -11.72 -8.13
C ALA A 98 -9.97 -12.51 -8.70
N GLU A 99 -9.46 -12.04 -9.84
CA GLU A 99 -8.30 -12.58 -10.53
C GLU A 99 -6.98 -12.02 -9.93
N VAL A 100 -6.08 -12.90 -9.53
CA VAL A 100 -4.78 -12.56 -8.92
C VAL A 100 -3.88 -11.83 -9.92
N ALA A 101 -3.94 -12.22 -11.20
CA ALA A 101 -3.12 -11.64 -12.26
C ALA A 101 -3.91 -10.61 -13.10
N HIS A 102 -4.89 -9.91 -12.51
CA HIS A 102 -5.75 -8.95 -13.23
C HIS A 102 -4.96 -7.86 -13.98
N PHE A 103 -3.82 -7.44 -13.42
CA PHE A 103 -2.93 -6.45 -14.02
C PHE A 103 -2.20 -6.93 -15.28
N LEU A 104 -2.26 -8.23 -15.62
CA LEU A 104 -1.75 -8.80 -16.87
C LEU A 104 -2.86 -9.10 -17.88
N GLN A 105 -4.13 -8.95 -17.50
CA GLN A 105 -5.24 -9.33 -18.37
C GLN A 105 -5.33 -8.40 -19.59
N PRO A 106 -5.61 -8.95 -20.78
CA PRO A 106 -5.88 -8.13 -21.96
C PRO A 106 -6.97 -7.09 -21.67
N GLY A 107 -6.68 -5.81 -21.90
CA GLY A 107 -7.59 -4.69 -21.62
C GLY A 107 -7.37 -4.00 -20.26
N MET A 108 -6.63 -4.60 -19.34
CA MET A 108 -6.18 -3.95 -18.09
C MET A 108 -4.75 -3.42 -18.19
N VAL A 109 -3.96 -3.95 -19.13
CA VAL A 109 -2.60 -3.47 -19.42
C VAL A 109 -2.69 -2.14 -20.17
N ASP A 110 -2.09 -1.10 -19.61
CA ASP A 110 -1.88 0.17 -20.31
C ASP A 110 -0.71 0.01 -21.29
N ILE A 111 -1.02 0.08 -22.59
CA ILE A 111 -0.05 -0.08 -23.66
C ILE A 111 0.24 1.33 -24.21
N PRO A 112 1.47 1.85 -24.06
CA PRO A 112 1.81 3.16 -24.58
C PRO A 112 1.69 3.18 -26.12
N ALA A 113 1.21 4.30 -26.66
CA ALA A 113 1.20 4.51 -28.10
C ALA A 113 2.59 4.94 -28.62
N GLU A 114 2.89 4.58 -29.86
CA GLU A 114 4.01 5.15 -30.63
C GLU A 114 3.46 6.25 -31.56
N PRO A 115 4.13 7.40 -31.75
CA PRO A 115 5.43 7.79 -31.20
C PRO A 115 5.40 8.37 -29.78
N LEU A 116 4.22 8.77 -29.29
CA LEU A 116 4.07 9.45 -28.00
C LEU A 116 3.13 8.65 -27.07
N PRO A 117 3.57 8.30 -25.85
CA PRO A 117 2.75 7.55 -24.90
C PRO A 117 1.42 8.22 -24.53
N GLU A 118 1.34 9.55 -24.58
CA GLU A 118 0.14 10.33 -24.31
C GLU A 118 -0.91 10.30 -25.44
N GLU A 119 -0.55 9.78 -26.62
CA GLU A 119 -1.42 9.77 -27.80
C GLU A 119 -2.28 8.50 -27.95
N THR A 120 -2.50 7.75 -26.86
CA THR A 120 -3.40 6.59 -26.91
C THR A 120 -4.83 7.00 -27.29
N ASN A 121 -5.56 6.07 -27.91
CA ASN A 121 -6.96 6.31 -28.28
C ASN A 121 -7.82 6.70 -27.06
N ILE A 122 -7.51 6.14 -25.89
CA ILE A 122 -8.20 6.45 -24.63
C ILE A 122 -8.00 7.92 -24.24
N PHE A 123 -6.76 8.43 -24.25
CA PHE A 123 -6.48 9.83 -23.91
C PHE A 123 -7.00 10.80 -24.98
N LYS A 124 -7.07 10.40 -26.26
CA LYS A 124 -7.70 11.21 -27.31
C LYS A 124 -9.23 11.29 -27.15
N MET A 125 -9.88 10.21 -26.74
CA MET A 125 -11.32 10.20 -26.45
C MET A 125 -11.67 10.96 -25.16
N ARG A 126 -10.77 10.95 -24.17
CA ARG A 126 -10.96 11.64 -22.89
C ARG A 126 -9.71 12.46 -22.53
N PRO A 127 -9.53 13.64 -23.15
CA PRO A 127 -8.39 14.49 -22.88
C PRO A 127 -8.43 15.02 -21.45
N PHE A 128 -7.25 15.27 -20.88
CA PHE A 128 -7.15 15.97 -19.61
C PHE A 128 -7.62 17.42 -19.77
N SER A 129 -8.53 17.86 -18.89
CA SER A 129 -8.83 19.27 -18.73
C SER A 129 -7.67 19.92 -17.98
N TYR A 130 -7.08 20.96 -18.54
CA TYR A 130 -6.06 21.80 -17.90
C TYR A 130 -6.68 23.05 -17.28
#